data_AF-A0A969VXQ9-F1
#
_entry.id   AF-A0A969VXQ9-F1
#
_cell.length_a   1.000
_cell.length_b   1.000
_cell.length_c   1.000
_cell.angle_alpha   90.00
_cell.angle_beta   90.00
_cell.angle_gamma   90.00
#
_symmetry.space_group_name_H-M   'P 1'
#
loop_
_entity.id
_entity.type
_entity.pdbx_description
1 polymer ?
#
loop_
_entity_poly.entity_id
_entity_poly.type
_entity_poly.pdbx_seq_one_letter_code
_entity_poly.pdbx_strand_id
1 'polypeptide(L)'
;PNLYPESEEFKIMPEVFATGYLVGFLEWACILAIKPHLDWPSEQSVGTHINVSHQAATPVGLEVIANVELVKIEGKKLTFNVEARDAVDIISKGVHERFIINKEKFISKVNEKK
;
A
#
# COMPACT_ATOMS: atom_id res chain seq x y z
N PRO A 1 8.22 -12.56 10.20
CA PRO A 1 7.96 -11.65 9.06
C PRO A 1 9.00 -10.53 8.85
N ASN A 2 10.01 -10.37 9.72
CA ASN A 2 11.17 -9.46 9.52
C ASN A 2 10.81 -8.03 9.03
N LEU A 3 9.66 -7.50 9.46
CA LEU A 3 9.15 -6.21 8.98
C LEU A 3 10.00 -5.02 9.48
N TYR A 4 10.44 -5.10 10.74
CA TYR A 4 11.32 -4.12 11.38
C TYR A 4 12.57 -4.84 11.89
N PRO A 5 13.74 -4.65 11.25
CA PRO A 5 14.97 -5.36 11.61
C PRO A 5 15.52 -5.01 13.00
N GLU A 6 15.01 -3.97 13.64
CA GLU A 6 15.34 -3.56 15.00
C GLU A 6 14.53 -4.29 16.09
N SER A 7 13.39 -4.91 15.75
CA SER A 7 12.53 -5.59 16.73
C SER A 7 12.88 -7.07 16.83
N GLU A 8 13.15 -7.52 18.06
CA GLU A 8 13.41 -8.93 18.35
C GLU A 8 12.16 -9.79 18.16
N GLU A 9 10.97 -9.26 18.49
CA GLU A 9 9.69 -9.95 18.28
C GLU A 9 9.46 -10.26 16.80
N PHE A 10 9.69 -9.29 15.91
CA PHE A 10 9.51 -9.51 14.47
C PHE A 10 10.51 -10.50 13.86
N LYS A 11 11.69 -10.65 14.46
CA LYS A 11 12.73 -11.61 14.05
C LYS A 11 12.39 -13.04 14.40
N ILE A 12 11.78 -13.29 15.57
CA ILE A 12 11.46 -14.66 16.02
C ILE A 12 10.15 -15.20 15.47
N MET A 13 9.28 -14.34 14.92
CA MET A 13 8.02 -14.76 14.32
C MET A 13 8.24 -15.50 12.99
N PRO A 14 7.31 -16.38 12.57
CA PRO A 14 7.42 -17.16 11.33
C PRO A 14 7.73 -16.32 10.09
N GLU A 15 8.51 -16.90 9.17
CA GLU A 15 8.88 -16.26 7.91
C GLU A 15 7.75 -16.38 6.88
N VAL A 16 6.93 -15.34 6.81
CA VAL A 16 5.79 -15.20 5.90
C VAL A 16 5.71 -13.76 5.40
N PHE A 17 4.99 -13.54 4.31
CA PHE A 17 4.76 -12.20 3.76
C PHE A 17 4.07 -11.31 4.80
N ALA A 18 4.79 -10.35 5.36
CA ALA A 18 4.30 -9.56 6.49
C ALA A 18 3.14 -8.65 6.06
N THR A 19 2.17 -8.43 6.96
CA THR A 19 1.07 -7.48 6.70
C THR A 19 1.55 -6.08 6.31
N GLY A 20 2.65 -5.60 6.91
CA GLY A 20 3.22 -4.30 6.54
C GLY A 20 3.74 -4.27 5.09
N TYR A 21 4.36 -5.35 4.62
CA TYR A 21 4.78 -5.48 3.22
C TYR A 21 3.59 -5.64 2.28
N LEU A 22 2.58 -6.42 2.68
CA LEU A 22 1.31 -6.54 1.94
C LEU A 22 0.64 -5.18 1.74
N VAL A 23 0.54 -4.37 2.80
CA VAL A 23 -0.03 -3.01 2.71
C VAL A 23 0.79 -2.18 1.74
N GLY A 24 2.12 -2.13 1.88
CA GLY A 24 2.99 -1.41 0.96
C GLY A 24 2.87 -1.90 -0.50
N PHE A 25 2.66 -3.19 -0.71
CA PHE A 25 2.44 -3.79 -2.03
C PHE A 25 1.11 -3.34 -2.66
N LEU A 26 0.03 -3.35 -1.88
CA LEU A 26 -1.27 -2.81 -2.31
C LEU A 26 -1.19 -1.30 -2.60
N GLU A 27 -0.48 -0.54 -1.76
CA GLU A 27 -0.26 0.89 -1.99
C GLU A 27 0.49 1.14 -3.30
N TRP A 28 1.53 0.35 -3.56
CA TRP A 28 2.31 0.44 -4.79
C TRP A 28 1.46 0.14 -6.02
N ALA A 29 0.61 -0.88 -5.97
CA ALA A 29 -0.36 -1.17 -7.04
C ALA A 29 -1.29 0.02 -7.30
N CYS A 30 -1.85 0.65 -6.25
CA CYS A 30 -2.66 1.86 -6.40
C CYS A 30 -1.88 3.03 -7.02
N ILE A 31 -0.61 3.23 -6.62
CA ILE A 31 0.26 4.26 -7.22
C ILE A 31 0.44 4.01 -8.72
N LEU A 32 0.76 2.78 -9.11
CA LEU A 32 0.95 2.42 -10.52
C LEU A 32 -0.33 2.62 -11.32
N ALA A 33 -1.49 2.30 -10.75
CA ALA A 33 -2.79 2.48 -11.40
C ALA A 33 -3.10 3.94 -11.73
N ILE A 34 -2.73 4.90 -10.86
CA ILE A 34 -3.04 6.32 -11.08
C ILE A 34 -1.91 7.13 -11.70
N LYS A 35 -0.66 6.66 -11.63
CA LYS A 35 0.51 7.39 -12.14
C LYS A 35 0.33 7.91 -13.59
N PRO A 36 -0.23 7.15 -14.55
CA PRO A 36 -0.45 7.65 -15.91
C PRO A 36 -1.44 8.82 -16.01
N HIS A 37 -2.21 9.08 -14.96
CA HIS A 37 -3.25 10.10 -14.89
C HIS A 37 -2.85 11.33 -14.06
N LEU A 38 -1.62 11.37 -13.54
CA LEU A 38 -1.08 12.47 -12.75
C LEU A 38 0.04 13.18 -13.53
N ASP A 39 0.27 14.46 -13.21
CA ASP A 39 1.46 15.19 -13.68
C ASP A 39 2.72 14.69 -12.96
N TRP A 40 3.13 13.47 -13.25
CA TRP A 40 4.28 12.84 -12.60
C TRP A 40 5.60 13.43 -13.13
N PRO A 41 6.57 13.82 -12.27
CA PRO A 41 6.65 13.57 -10.81
C PRO A 41 6.19 14.75 -9.92
N SER A 42 5.62 15.81 -10.48
CA SER A 42 5.19 17.02 -9.77
C SER A 42 3.98 16.76 -8.87
N GLU A 43 3.02 15.97 -9.36
CA GLU A 43 1.91 15.41 -8.62
C GLU A 43 2.19 13.96 -8.22
N GLN A 44 1.93 13.65 -6.96
CA GLN A 44 2.07 12.33 -6.38
C GLN A 44 0.86 12.03 -5.50
N SER A 45 0.83 10.87 -4.86
CA SER A 45 -0.19 10.58 -3.85
C SER A 45 0.42 9.95 -2.61
N VAL A 46 -0.18 10.24 -1.46
CA VAL A 46 0.12 9.60 -0.17
C VAL A 46 -1.09 8.80 0.29
N GLY A 47 -0.85 7.65 0.94
CA GLY A 47 -1.91 6.89 1.61
C GLY A 47 -2.45 7.68 2.80
N THR A 48 -3.77 7.73 2.96
CA THR A 48 -4.43 8.42 4.09
C THR A 48 -5.24 7.47 4.96
N HIS A 49 -5.64 6.31 4.43
CA HIS A 49 -6.35 5.29 5.18
C HIS A 49 -6.13 3.92 4.53
N ILE A 50 -5.95 2.90 5.36
CA ILE A 50 -5.91 1.50 4.92
C ILE A 50 -6.80 0.68 5.86
N ASN A 51 -7.67 -0.13 5.28
CA ASN A 51 -8.50 -1.09 6.00
C ASN A 51 -8.61 -2.36 5.16
N VAL A 52 -7.79 -3.35 5.49
CA VAL A 52 -7.71 -4.62 4.79
C VAL A 52 -7.62 -5.78 5.76
N SER A 53 -8.21 -6.90 5.40
CA SER A 53 -7.94 -8.18 6.06
C SER A 53 -6.62 -8.78 5.56
N HIS A 54 -5.96 -9.59 6.38
CA HIS A 54 -4.90 -10.51 5.94
C HIS A 54 -5.35 -11.93 6.32
N GLN A 55 -5.91 -12.64 5.34
CA GLN A 55 -6.76 -13.82 5.54
C GLN A 55 -5.98 -15.14 5.53
N ALA A 56 -4.87 -15.18 4.80
CA ALA A 56 -4.01 -16.35 4.67
C ALA A 56 -2.54 -15.92 4.69
N ALA A 57 -1.67 -16.79 5.19
CA ALA A 57 -0.24 -16.53 5.22
C ALA A 57 0.42 -17.03 3.94
N THR A 58 1.25 -16.20 3.31
CA THR A 58 2.01 -16.57 2.11
C THR A 58 3.47 -16.87 2.48
N PRO A 59 3.97 -18.10 2.28
CA PRO A 59 5.36 -18.45 2.48
C PRO A 59 6.27 -17.86 1.39
N VAL A 60 7.58 -17.80 1.67
CA VAL A 60 8.59 -17.35 0.72
C VAL A 60 8.58 -18.23 -0.54
N GLY A 61 8.67 -17.59 -1.72
CA GLY A 61 8.75 -18.26 -3.01
C GLY A 61 7.44 -18.30 -3.80
N LEU A 62 6.31 -17.92 -3.21
CA LEU A 62 5.05 -17.78 -3.96
C LEU A 62 4.94 -16.42 -4.63
N GLU A 63 4.34 -16.41 -5.82
CA GLU A 63 3.95 -15.18 -6.52
C GLU A 63 2.68 -14.61 -5.88
N VAL A 64 2.66 -13.28 -5.71
CA VAL A 64 1.51 -12.54 -5.20
C VAL A 64 1.06 -11.53 -6.25
N ILE A 65 -0.25 -11.51 -6.54
CA ILE A 65 -0.88 -10.58 -7.47
C ILE A 65 -1.80 -9.66 -6.69
N ALA A 66 -1.63 -8.35 -6.88
CA ALA A 66 -2.53 -7.32 -6.37
C ALA A 66 -3.45 -6.79 -7.48
N ASN A 67 -4.75 -6.78 -7.22
CA ASN A 67 -5.76 -6.13 -8.04
C ASN A 67 -6.31 -4.93 -7.28
N VAL A 68 -6.36 -3.77 -7.95
CA VAL A 68 -6.85 -2.53 -7.35
C VAL A 68 -7.83 -1.85 -8.30
N GLU A 69 -8.92 -1.34 -7.76
CA GLU A 69 -9.97 -0.67 -8.52
C GLU A 69 -10.26 0.69 -7.88
N LEU A 70 -10.13 1.77 -8.65
CA LEU A 70 -10.51 3.11 -8.19
C LEU A 70 -12.03 3.24 -8.22
N VAL A 71 -12.67 3.22 -7.06
CA VAL A 71 -14.15 3.20 -6.95
C VAL A 71 -14.75 4.56 -6.65
N LYS A 72 -13.95 5.54 -6.21
CA LYS A 72 -14.44 6.89 -5.90
C LYS A 72 -13.36 7.96 -6.06
N ILE A 73 -13.75 9.12 -6.59
CA ILE A 73 -12.93 10.33 -6.68
C ILE A 73 -13.71 11.49 -6.06
N GLU A 74 -13.15 12.11 -5.02
CA GLU A 74 -13.71 13.26 -4.32
C GLU A 74 -12.67 14.39 -4.27
N GLY A 75 -12.63 15.20 -5.32
CA GLY A 75 -11.58 16.20 -5.51
C GLY A 75 -10.21 15.51 -5.64
N LYS A 76 -9.37 15.65 -4.61
CA LYS A 76 -8.04 15.01 -4.54
C LYS A 76 -8.01 13.70 -3.76
N LYS A 77 -9.12 13.31 -3.13
CA LYS A 77 -9.26 12.04 -2.42
C LYS A 77 -9.67 10.94 -3.40
N LEU A 78 -8.96 9.82 -3.34
CA LEU A 78 -9.18 8.63 -4.14
C LEU A 78 -9.47 7.45 -3.20
N THR A 79 -10.51 6.68 -3.48
CA THR A 79 -10.83 5.46 -2.72
C THR A 79 -10.74 4.26 -3.63
N PHE A 80 -9.96 3.26 -3.24
CA PHE A 80 -9.75 2.03 -3.97
C PHE A 80 -10.35 0.84 -3.23
N ASN A 81 -10.98 -0.07 -3.95
CA ASN A 81 -11.07 -1.46 -3.53
C ASN A 81 -9.75 -2.15 -3.87
N VAL A 82 -9.24 -2.95 -2.94
CA VAL A 82 -7.96 -3.66 -3.09
C VAL A 82 -8.12 -5.13 -2.74
N GLU A 83 -7.48 -5.99 -3.51
CA GLU A 83 -7.38 -7.42 -3.27
C GLU A 83 -5.95 -7.87 -3.56
N ALA A 84 -5.42 -8.79 -2.74
CA ALA A 84 -4.23 -9.54 -3.08
C ALA A 84 -4.50 -11.03 -2.96
N ARG A 85 -3.88 -11.80 -3.84
CA ARG A 85 -3.91 -13.26 -3.83
C ARG A 85 -2.53 -13.82 -4.12
N ASP A 86 -2.21 -14.95 -3.53
CA ASP A 86 -1.06 -15.75 -3.97
C ASP A 86 -1.52 -16.84 -4.97
N ALA A 87 -0.64 -17.77 -5.30
CA ALA A 87 -0.94 -18.87 -6.22
C ALA A 87 -2.07 -19.80 -5.73
N VAL A 88 -2.40 -19.77 -4.44
CA VAL A 88 -3.34 -20.68 -3.77
C VAL A 88 -4.58 -19.92 -3.30
N ASP A 89 -4.39 -18.91 -2.44
CA ASP A 89 -5.45 -18.28 -1.66
C ASP A 89 -5.64 -16.79 -2.01
N ILE A 90 -6.84 -16.27 -1.72
CA ILE A 90 -7.02 -14.82 -1.52
C ILE A 90 -6.42 -14.47 -0.17
N ILE A 91 -5.39 -13.63 -0.17
CA ILE A 91 -4.64 -13.31 1.04
C ILE A 91 -5.11 -12.00 1.67
N SER A 92 -5.69 -11.10 0.89
CA SER A 92 -6.14 -9.80 1.40
C SER A 92 -7.28 -9.20 0.58
N LYS A 93 -8.17 -8.48 1.26
CA LYS A 93 -9.27 -7.71 0.70
C LYS A 93 -9.53 -6.49 1.56
N GLY A 94 -9.92 -5.38 0.93
CA GLY A 94 -10.42 -4.22 1.65
C GLY A 94 -10.37 -2.93 0.85
N VAL A 95 -10.15 -1.82 1.56
CA VAL A 95 -10.19 -0.47 1.03
C VAL A 95 -8.90 0.27 1.35
N HIS A 96 -8.44 1.05 0.39
CA HIS A 96 -7.29 1.92 0.53
C HIS A 96 -7.65 3.32 0.01
N GLU A 97 -7.36 4.35 0.80
CA GLU A 97 -7.58 5.74 0.40
C GLU A 97 -6.24 6.45 0.16
N ARG A 98 -6.19 7.23 -0.92
CA ARG A 98 -5.04 8.05 -1.28
C ARG A 98 -5.45 9.49 -1.48
N PHE A 99 -4.52 10.41 -1.25
CA PHE A 99 -4.72 11.83 -1.50
C PHE A 99 -3.66 12.37 -2.46
N ILE A 100 -4.10 13.02 -3.54
CA ILE A 100 -3.20 13.64 -4.52
C ILE A 100 -2.56 14.89 -3.89
N ILE A 101 -1.24 15.00 -4.02
CA ILE A 101 -0.43 16.09 -3.48
C ILE A 101 0.44 16.72 -4.56
N ASN A 102 0.78 18.00 -4.38
CA ASN A 102 1.94 18.59 -5.04
C ASN A 102 3.17 18.24 -4.20
N LYS A 103 4.16 17.60 -4.83
CA LYS A 103 5.33 17.03 -4.15
C LYS A 103 6.13 18.07 -3.37
N GLU A 104 6.47 19.19 -4.02
CA GLU A 104 7.31 20.23 -3.42
C GLU A 104 6.63 20.87 -2.21
N LYS A 105 5.37 21.30 -2.37
CA LYS A 105 4.59 21.88 -1.26
C LYS A 105 4.44 20.91 -0.09
N PHE A 106 4.28 19.62 -0.37
CA PHE A 106 4.18 18.60 0.67
C PHE A 106 5.50 18.43 1.42
N ILE A 107 6.63 18.37 0.71
CA ILE A 107 7.97 18.28 1.31
C ILE A 107 8.27 19.49 2.19
N SER A 108 7.98 20.71 1.72
CA SER A 108 8.16 21.93 2.52
C SER A 108 7.42 21.84 3.85
N LYS A 109 6.14 21.45 3.83
CA LYS A 109 5.33 21.27 5.06
C LYS A 109 5.84 20.17 5.99
N VAL A 110 6.41 19.09 5.45
CA VAL A 110 7.00 18.03 6.28
C VAL A 110 8.26 18.53 6.96
N ASN A 111 9.09 19.32 6.28
CA ASN A 111 10.32 19.87 6.85
C ASN A 111 10.08 20.91 7.95
N GLU A 112 8.94 21.60 7.94
CA GLU A 112 8.53 22.51 9.04
C GLU A 112 8.31 21.77 10.39
N LYS A 113 8.19 20.43 10.39
CA LYS A 113 8.04 19.63 11.61
C LYS A 113 9.37 19.18 12.23
N LYS A 114 10.50 19.51 11.59
CA LYS A 114 11.85 19.23 12.10
C LYS A 114 12.39 20.46 12.80
#